data_AF-A0A955AUC7-F1
#
_entry.id   AF-A0A955AUC7-F1
#
_cell.length_a   1.000
_cell.length_b   1.000
_cell.length_c   1.000
_cell.angle_alpha   90.00
_cell.angle_beta   90.00
_cell.angle_gamma   90.00
#
_symmetry.space_group_name_H-M   'P 1'
#
loop_
_entity.id
_entity.type
_entity.pdbx_description
1 polymer ?
#
loop_
_entity_poly.entity_id
_entity_poly.type
_entity_poly.pdbx_seq_one_letter_code
_entity_poly.pdbx_strand_id
1 'polypeptide(L)'
;MRSVAVFKWKGELPNDDESDPEQLTTDFARPAAETLFTELRKRGYFSNVKTPYSGEGGWHFTINVDVQSYSVFTMWTGIGKQDEDYFAIQSYLRRG
;
A
#
# COMPACT_ATOMS: atom_id res chain seq x y z
N MET A 1 6.60 16.82 -2.10
CA MET A 1 5.71 16.51 -3.23
C MET A 1 4.89 15.29 -2.84
N ARG A 2 3.57 15.31 -3.05
CA ARG A 2 2.68 14.17 -2.84
C ARG A 2 2.28 13.63 -4.21
N SER A 3 2.51 12.35 -4.44
CA SER A 3 2.07 11.66 -5.66
C SER A 3 1.06 10.58 -5.27
N VAL A 4 0.01 10.42 -6.07
CA VAL A 4 -1.01 9.39 -5.87
C VAL A 4 -1.18 8.65 -7.18
N ALA A 5 -1.17 7.32 -7.11
CA ALA A 5 -1.50 6.43 -8.21
C ALA A 5 -2.64 5.51 -7.78
N VAL A 6 -3.61 5.30 -8.66
CA VAL A 6 -4.71 4.36 -8.46
C VAL A 6 -4.60 3.28 -9.53
N PHE A 7 -4.75 2.02 -9.14
CA PHE A 7 -4.59 0.89 -10.03
C PHE A 7 -5.56 -0.23 -9.69
N LYS A 8 -5.97 -0.96 -10.73
CA LYS A 8 -6.79 -2.17 -10.59
C LYS A 8 -5.90 -3.33 -10.15
N TRP A 9 -6.28 -3.98 -9.05
CA TRP A 9 -5.66 -5.21 -8.59
C TRP A 9 -6.15 -6.41 -9.39
N LYS A 10 -5.26 -7.37 -9.59
CA LYS A 10 -5.54 -8.61 -10.31
C LYS A 10 -5.17 -9.85 -9.50
N GLY A 11 -4.69 -9.68 -8.27
CA GLY A 11 -4.38 -10.77 -7.38
C GLY A 11 -5.61 -11.18 -6.57
N GLU A 12 -5.50 -12.29 -5.86
CA GLU A 12 -6.51 -12.71 -4.89
C GLU A 12 -6.52 -11.75 -3.70
N LEU A 13 -7.71 -11.48 -3.16
CA LEU A 13 -7.91 -10.77 -1.91
C LEU A 13 -8.36 -11.74 -0.82
N PRO A 14 -8.16 -11.38 0.47
CA PRO A 14 -8.72 -12.15 1.58
C PRO A 14 -10.25 -12.23 1.48
N ASN A 15 -10.86 -13.32 1.96
CA ASN A 15 -12.33 -13.41 2.10
C ASN A 15 -12.84 -12.39 3.13
N ASP A 16 -14.06 -11.91 2.92
CA ASP A 16 -14.73 -10.81 3.64
C ASP A 16 -15.83 -11.24 4.62
N ASP A 17 -16.08 -12.55 4.78
CA ASP A 17 -17.27 -13.08 5.43
C ASP A 17 -17.50 -12.65 6.90
N GLU A 18 -16.49 -12.15 7.64
CA GLU A 18 -16.62 -11.81 9.07
C GLU A 18 -15.86 -10.55 9.54
N SER A 19 -15.38 -9.71 8.62
CA SER A 19 -14.51 -8.58 8.99
C SER A 19 -15.28 -7.28 9.25
N ASP A 20 -14.87 -6.53 10.28
CA ASP A 20 -15.28 -5.14 10.49
C ASP A 20 -14.97 -4.31 9.23
N PRO A 21 -15.89 -3.47 8.72
CA PRO A 21 -15.64 -2.58 7.58
C PRO A 21 -14.33 -1.78 7.64
N GLU A 22 -13.92 -1.31 8.83
CA GLU A 22 -12.64 -0.61 8.97
C GLU A 22 -11.45 -1.56 8.81
N GLN A 23 -11.58 -2.80 9.27
CA GLN A 23 -10.56 -3.83 9.17
C GLN A 23 -10.44 -4.40 7.75
N LEU A 24 -11.56 -4.51 7.03
CA LEU A 24 -11.60 -4.92 5.62
C LEU A 24 -10.68 -4.07 4.74
N THR A 25 -10.75 -2.75 4.89
CA THR A 25 -9.92 -1.82 4.10
C THR A 25 -8.42 -2.07 4.29
N THR A 26 -8.03 -2.39 5.53
CA THR A 26 -6.64 -2.68 5.88
C THR A 26 -6.25 -4.07 5.38
N ASP A 27 -7.08 -5.09 5.60
CA ASP A 27 -6.78 -6.46 5.19
C ASP A 27 -6.66 -6.60 3.66
N PHE A 28 -7.55 -5.93 2.91
CA PHE A 28 -7.50 -5.91 1.46
C PHE A 28 -6.28 -5.16 0.94
N ALA A 29 -5.83 -4.12 1.62
CA ALA A 29 -4.65 -3.34 1.23
C ALA A 29 -3.32 -4.06 1.49
N ARG A 30 -3.30 -5.10 2.34
CA ARG A 30 -2.06 -5.81 2.71
C ARG A 30 -1.34 -6.43 1.51
N PRO A 31 -1.98 -7.23 0.63
CA PRO A 31 -1.28 -7.88 -0.49
C PRO A 31 -0.67 -6.86 -1.46
N ALA A 32 -1.38 -5.75 -1.71
CA ALA A 32 -0.90 -4.66 -2.55
C ALA A 32 0.34 -3.98 -1.95
N ALA A 33 0.33 -3.70 -0.64
CA ALA A 33 1.44 -3.08 0.07
C ALA A 33 2.68 -4.01 0.11
N GLU A 34 2.49 -5.29 0.41
CA GLU A 34 3.56 -6.30 0.45
C GLU A 34 4.19 -6.52 -0.94
N THR A 35 3.35 -6.57 -1.99
CA THR A 35 3.81 -6.69 -3.37
C THR A 35 4.64 -5.49 -3.78
N LEU A 36 4.13 -4.27 -3.54
CA LEU A 36 4.86 -3.04 -3.85
C LEU A 36 6.19 -2.98 -3.08
N PHE A 37 6.15 -3.26 -1.79
CA PHE A 37 7.34 -3.28 -0.94
C PHE A 37 8.40 -4.26 -1.45
N THR A 38 7.97 -5.47 -1.80
CA THR A 38 8.84 -6.52 -2.35
C THR A 38 9.47 -6.07 -3.67
N GLU A 39 8.70 -5.49 -4.59
CA GLU A 39 9.21 -5.02 -5.86
C GLU A 39 10.18 -3.84 -5.72
N LEU A 40 9.92 -2.91 -4.80
CA LEU A 40 10.83 -1.80 -4.51
C LEU A 40 12.15 -2.31 -3.89
N ARG A 41 12.10 -3.31 -3.02
CA ARG A 41 13.29 -3.97 -2.49
C ARG A 41 14.08 -4.74 -3.55
N LYS A 42 13.42 -5.42 -4.48
CA LYS A 42 14.08 -6.10 -5.62
C LYS A 42 14.84 -5.13 -6.51
N ARG A 43 14.36 -3.89 -6.62
CA ARG A 43 15.05 -2.79 -7.34
C ARG A 43 16.26 -2.21 -6.57
N GLY A 44 16.51 -2.67 -5.35
CA GLY A 44 17.64 -2.23 -4.52
C GLY A 44 17.34 -1.04 -3.62
N TYR A 45 16.08 -0.57 -3.54
CA TYR A 45 15.76 0.53 -2.65
C TYR A 45 15.74 0.08 -1.19
N PHE A 46 16.33 0.91 -0.34
CA PHE A 46 16.44 0.63 1.09
C PHE A 46 15.15 0.99 1.82
N SER A 47 14.77 0.16 2.80
CA SER A 47 13.67 0.42 3.74
C SER A 47 14.19 0.29 5.17
N ASN A 48 13.69 1.14 6.07
CA ASN A 48 13.95 1.04 7.51
C ASN A 48 13.14 -0.06 8.22
N VAL A 49 12.09 -0.57 7.57
CA VAL A 49 11.25 -1.66 8.07
C VAL A 49 11.48 -2.94 7.27
N LYS A 50 11.25 -4.10 7.91
CA LYS A 50 11.34 -5.43 7.26
C LYS A 50 10.08 -5.78 6.46
N THR A 51 8.94 -5.27 6.90
CA THR A 51 7.62 -5.44 6.30
C THR A 51 6.83 -4.14 6.44
N PRO A 52 5.84 -3.88 5.57
CA PRO A 52 4.86 -2.81 5.79
C PRO A 52 4.17 -2.96 7.16
N TYR A 53 3.64 -1.86 7.69
CA TYR A 53 2.86 -1.84 8.93
C TYR A 53 1.50 -1.18 8.72
N SER A 54 0.48 -1.59 9.47
CA SER A 54 -0.87 -1.01 9.36
C SER A 54 -1.03 0.25 10.23
N GLY A 55 -1.90 1.16 9.79
CA GLY A 55 -2.30 2.38 10.50
C GLY A 55 -3.14 3.29 9.61
N GLU A 56 -3.96 4.16 10.21
CA GLU A 56 -4.77 5.17 9.48
C GLU A 56 -5.63 4.57 8.33
N GLY A 57 -6.15 3.35 8.49
CA GLY A 57 -6.98 2.68 7.47
C GLY A 57 -6.21 2.16 6.26
N GLY A 58 -4.90 1.92 6.39
CA GLY A 58 -4.11 1.28 5.34
C GLY A 58 -2.72 0.84 5.80
N TRP A 59 -1.83 0.64 4.84
CA TRP A 59 -0.47 0.11 5.06
C TRP A 59 0.59 1.11 4.70
N HIS A 60 1.63 1.17 5.52
CA HIS A 60 2.68 2.16 5.46
C HIS A 60 4.05 1.52 5.42
N PHE A 61 4.98 2.17 4.74
CA PHE A 61 6.42 1.92 4.85
C PHE A 61 7.21 3.12 4.34
N THR A 62 8.52 3.16 4.59
CA THR A 62 9.42 4.17 4.03
C THR A 62 10.41 3.51 3.08
N ILE A 63 10.65 4.13 1.93
CA ILE A 63 11.69 3.74 0.98
C ILE A 63 12.65 4.90 0.74
N ASN A 64 13.94 4.61 0.72
CA ASN A 64 14.98 5.54 0.32
C ASN A 64 15.35 5.29 -1.15
N VAL A 65 15.24 6.35 -1.95
CA VAL A 65 15.70 6.39 -3.34
C VAL A 65 16.75 7.49 -3.40
N ASP A 66 17.99 7.11 -3.71
CA ASP A 66 19.16 8.00 -3.64
C ASP A 66 19.28 8.69 -2.27
N VAL A 67 19.27 10.03 -2.25
CA VAL A 67 19.35 10.86 -1.03
C VAL A 67 17.97 11.25 -0.47
N GLN A 68 16.88 10.68 -1.01
CA GLN A 68 15.52 11.06 -0.70
C GLN A 68 14.75 9.92 -0.02
N SER A 69 14.02 10.25 1.05
CA SER A 69 13.14 9.32 1.75
C SER A 69 11.68 9.57 1.38
N TYR A 70 10.98 8.52 0.99
CA TYR A 70 9.57 8.56 0.64
C TYR A 70 8.76 7.73 1.63
N SER A 71 7.78 8.36 2.27
CA SER A 71 6.70 7.62 2.94
C SER A 71 5.73 7.11 1.89
N VAL A 72 5.40 5.82 1.95
CA VAL A 72 4.44 5.17 1.08
C VAL A 72 3.27 4.71 1.91
N PHE A 73 2.06 5.03 1.46
CA PHE A 73 0.79 4.60 2.03
C PHE A 73 -0.02 3.88 0.95
N THR A 74 -0.59 2.72 1.29
CA THR A 74 -1.40 1.89 0.41
C THR A 74 -2.74 1.63 1.07
N MET A 75 -3.84 1.84 0.35
CA MET A 75 -5.20 1.59 0.84
C MET A 75 -6.08 0.99 -0.25
N TRP A 76 -7.06 0.17 0.15
CA TRP A 76 -8.16 -0.23 -0.71
C TRP A 76 -9.13 0.93 -0.85
N THR A 77 -9.59 1.20 -2.07
CA THR A 77 -10.41 2.39 -2.36
C THR A 77 -11.90 2.11 -2.30
N GLY A 78 -12.32 0.84 -2.40
CA GLY A 78 -13.73 0.47 -2.49
C GLY A 78 -14.46 1.04 -3.72
N ILE A 79 -13.74 1.59 -4.70
CA ILE A 79 -14.33 2.08 -5.95
C ILE A 79 -14.25 0.97 -7.00
N GLY A 80 -15.22 0.92 -7.92
CA GLY A 80 -15.24 -0.05 -9.00
C GLY A 80 -16.62 -0.67 -9.20
N LYS A 81 -16.74 -1.57 -10.17
CA LYS A 81 -17.87 -2.51 -10.22
C LYS A 81 -17.68 -3.59 -9.17
N GLN A 82 -18.75 -4.32 -8.86
CA GLN A 82 -18.66 -5.60 -8.15
C GLN A 82 -17.61 -6.46 -8.89
N ASP A 83 -16.66 -7.02 -8.14
CA ASP A 83 -15.48 -7.78 -8.63
C ASP A 83 -14.32 -6.95 -9.22
N GLU A 84 -14.31 -5.62 -9.06
CA GLU A 84 -13.15 -4.79 -9.39
C GLU A 84 -12.55 -4.10 -8.17
N ASP A 85 -11.38 -4.57 -7.75
CA ASP A 85 -10.65 -3.96 -6.65
C ASP A 85 -9.61 -2.95 -7.11
N TYR A 86 -9.77 -1.72 -6.65
CA TYR A 86 -8.80 -0.66 -6.90
C TYR A 86 -8.09 -0.26 -5.61
N PHE A 87 -6.80 0.01 -5.75
CA PHE A 87 -5.93 0.43 -4.65
C PHE A 87 -5.32 1.78 -4.97
N ALA A 88 -5.23 2.62 -3.94
CA ALA A 88 -4.50 3.88 -4.01
C ALA A 88 -3.15 3.69 -3.32
N ILE A 89 -2.09 4.05 -4.04
CA ILE A 89 -0.76 4.26 -3.45
C ILE A 89 -0.50 5.75 -3.42
N GLN A 90 -0.24 6.25 -2.23
CA GLN A 90 0.28 7.59 -2.02
C GLN A 90 1.76 7.50 -1.67
N SER A 91 2.58 8.32 -2.32
CA SER A 91 3.95 8.57 -1.88
C SER A 91 4.14 10.04 -1.50
N TYR A 92 4.92 10.26 -0.45
CA TYR A 92 5.24 11.58 0.05
C TYR A 92 6.73 11.69 0.33
N LEU A 93 7.39 12.66 -0.30
CA LEU A 93 8.78 13.00 0.02
C LEU A 93 8.85 13.54 1.46
N ARG A 94 9.54 12.82 2.34
CA ARG A 94 9.80 13.25 3.71
C ARG A 94 10.73 14.46 3.69
N ARG A 95 10.40 15.49 4.48
CA ARG A 95 11.35 16.56 4.75
C ARG A 95 12.44 16.02 5.68
N GLY A 96 13.69 16.22 5.28
CA GLY A 96 14.87 16.04 6.13
C GLY A 96 15.09 17.24 7.04
#